data_AF-M7X292-F1
#
_entry.id   AF-M7X292-F1
#
_cell.length_a   1.000
_cell.length_b   1.000
_cell.length_c   1.000
_cell.angle_alpha   90.00
_cell.angle_beta   90.00
_cell.angle_gamma   90.00
#
_symmetry.space_group_name_H-M   'P 1'
#
loop_
_entity.id
_entity.type
_entity.pdbx_description
1 polymer ?
#
loop_
_entity_poly.entity_id
_entity_poly.type
_entity_poly.pdbx_seq_one_letter_code
_entity_poly.pdbx_strand_id
1 'polypeptide(L)'
;MPQRPLSELTDSELLKESKKLKSIQITNAFLVGFLIGIIVFSVMNNSLGFLSLIPLYLIYKIVNGAKYEKEELKRLLKERNLK
;
A
#
# COMPACT_ATOMS: atom_id res chain seq x y z
N MET A 1 16.27 -3.21 10.56
CA MET A 1 16.57 -1.84 11.03
C MET A 1 15.36 -1.36 11.82
N PRO A 2 15.51 -0.80 13.03
CA PRO A 2 14.38 -0.27 13.78
C PRO A 2 13.75 0.86 12.96
N GLN A 3 12.45 0.75 12.66
CA GLN A 3 11.73 1.81 11.97
C GLN A 3 11.58 2.98 12.95
N ARG A 4 12.31 4.07 12.71
CA ARG A 4 12.09 5.33 13.45
C ARG A 4 10.69 5.83 13.08
N PRO A 5 9.88 6.29 14.05
CA PRO A 5 8.56 6.83 13.75
C PRO A 5 8.68 8.00 12.76
N LEU A 6 7.69 8.15 11.87
CA LEU A 6 7.74 9.17 10.82
C LEU A 6 7.96 10.59 11.37
N SER A 7 7.51 10.83 12.60
CA SER A 7 7.68 12.08 13.35
C SER A 7 9.14 12.44 13.65
N GLU A 8 10.05 11.46 13.72
CA GLU A 8 11.47 11.67 14.02
C GLU A 8 12.34 11.89 12.78
N LEU A 9 11.79 11.73 11.57
CA LEU A 9 12.52 11.95 10.32
C LEU A 9 12.75 13.45 10.08
N THR A 10 13.91 13.79 9.51
CA THR A 10 14.18 15.14 9.01
C THR A 10 13.37 15.44 7.74
N ASP A 11 13.23 16.72 7.39
CA ASP A 11 12.39 17.14 6.25
C ASP A 11 12.83 16.51 4.92
N SER A 12 14.15 16.39 4.72
CA SER A 12 14.74 15.70 3.57
C SER A 12 14.43 14.20 3.55
N GLU A 13 14.39 13.56 4.72
CA GLU A 13 14.04 12.14 4.86
C GLU A 13 12.54 11.90 4.66
N LEU A 14 11.68 12.78 5.18
CA LEU A 14 10.23 12.76 4.95
C LEU A 14 9.89 12.88 3.47
N LEU A 15 10.58 13.77 2.73
CA LEU A 15 10.40 13.89 1.29
C LEU A 15 10.87 12.63 0.54
N LYS A 16 11.98 12.00 0.96
CA LYS A 16 12.43 10.71 0.43
C LYS A 16 11.40 9.61 0.68
N GLU A 17 10.88 9.51 1.90
CA GLU A 17 9.88 8.51 2.27
C GLU A 17 8.58 8.73 1.48
N SER A 18 8.19 9.98 1.21
CA SER A 18 7.04 10.31 0.34
C SER A 18 7.20 9.79 -1.10
N LYS A 19 8.40 9.88 -1.68
CA LYS A 19 8.68 9.35 -3.02
C LYS A 19 8.67 7.82 -3.01
N LYS A 20 9.23 7.22 -1.96
CA LYS A 20 9.22 5.77 -1.77
C LYS A 20 7.80 5.23 -1.60
N LEU A 21 6.96 5.85 -0.76
CA LEU A 21 5.55 5.47 -0.62
C LEU A 21 4.75 5.63 -1.92
N LYS A 22 5.08 6.60 -2.78
CA LYS A 22 4.47 6.66 -4.12
C LYS A 22 4.85 5.46 -4.98
N SER A 23 6.11 5.06 -4.97
CA SER A 23 6.57 3.87 -5.69
C SER A 23 5.87 2.61 -5.17
N ILE A 24 5.82 2.44 -3.85
CA ILE A 24 5.11 1.34 -3.19
C ILE A 24 3.62 1.35 -3.55
N GLN A 25 2.96 2.50 -3.61
CA GLN A 25 1.56 2.60 -4.05
C GLN A 25 1.35 2.09 -5.47
N ILE A 26 2.27 2.38 -6.39
CA ILE A 26 2.20 1.89 -7.78
C ILE A 26 2.37 0.38 -7.80
N THR A 27 3.37 -0.15 -7.10
CA THR A 27 3.59 -1.61 -6.99
C THR A 27 2.40 -2.31 -6.34
N ASN A 28 1.82 -1.73 -5.29
CA ASN A 28 0.62 -2.23 -4.62
C ASN A 28 -0.58 -2.24 -5.55
N ALA A 29 -0.81 -1.17 -6.33
CA ALA A 29 -1.89 -1.11 -7.31
C ALA A 29 -1.72 -2.17 -8.41
N PHE A 30 -0.49 -2.40 -8.88
CA PHE A 30 -0.17 -3.47 -9.82
C PHE A 30 -0.47 -4.86 -9.23
N LEU A 31 -0.02 -5.12 -7.99
CA LEU A 31 -0.31 -6.37 -7.27
C LEU A 31 -1.81 -6.59 -7.08
N VAL A 32 -2.55 -5.56 -6.68
CA VAL A 32 -4.01 -5.65 -6.52
C VAL A 32 -4.67 -5.97 -7.87
N GLY A 33 -4.28 -5.29 -8.95
CA GLY A 33 -4.78 -5.60 -10.30
C GLY A 33 -4.48 -7.04 -10.73
N PHE A 34 -3.28 -7.52 -10.46
CA PHE A 34 -2.88 -8.91 -10.72
C PHE A 34 -3.73 -9.91 -9.93
N LEU A 35 -3.96 -9.67 -8.63
CA LEU A 35 -4.79 -10.52 -7.77
C LEU A 35 -6.24 -10.54 -8.24
N ILE A 36 -6.80 -9.39 -8.64
CA ILE A 36 -8.14 -9.32 -9.24
C ILE A 36 -8.18 -10.13 -10.55
N GLY A 37 -7.14 -10.03 -11.40
CA GLY A 37 -7.02 -10.82 -12.62
C GLY A 37 -7.06 -12.33 -12.36
N ILE A 38 -6.35 -12.80 -11.32
CA ILE A 38 -6.40 -14.20 -10.89
C ILE A 38 -7.81 -14.60 -10.45
N ILE A 39 -8.50 -13.74 -9.68
CA ILE A 39 -9.87 -14.01 -9.24
C ILE A 39 -10.79 -14.14 -10.45
N VAL A 40 -10.73 -13.22 -11.41
CA VAL A 40 -11.54 -13.27 -12.64
C VAL A 40 -11.25 -14.54 -13.44
N PHE A 41 -9.98 -14.89 -13.64
CA PHE A 41 -9.59 -16.14 -14.31
C PHE A 41 -10.10 -17.38 -13.58
N SER A 42 -10.07 -17.38 -12.25
CA SER A 42 -10.58 -18.46 -11.41
C SER A 42 -12.10 -18.61 -11.53
N VAL A 43 -12.84 -17.50 -11.58
CA VAL A 43 -14.30 -17.48 -11.84
C VAL A 43 -14.61 -18.10 -13.19
N MET A 44 -13.90 -17.69 -14.25
CA MET A 44 -14.11 -18.20 -15.61
C MET A 44 -13.85 -19.70 -15.72
N ASN A 45 -12.86 -20.23 -14.99
CA ASN A 45 -12.55 -21.66 -14.94
C ASN A 45 -13.36 -22.43 -13.88
N ASN A 46 -14.39 -21.82 -13.29
CA ASN A 46 -15.22 -22.41 -12.23
C ASN A 46 -14.42 -22.97 -11.03
N SER A 47 -13.19 -22.48 -10.85
CA SER A 47 -12.27 -22.88 -9.78
C SER A 47 -12.34 -21.92 -8.59
N LEU A 48 -13.47 -21.22 -8.45
CA LEU A 48 -13.78 -20.35 -7.31
C LEU A 48 -13.87 -21.20 -6.04
N GLY A 49 -12.72 -21.40 -5.40
CA GLY A 49 -12.60 -22.16 -4.17
C GLY A 49 -11.97 -21.34 -3.05
N PHE A 50 -11.64 -22.01 -1.96
CA PHE A 50 -10.93 -21.45 -0.81
C PHE A 50 -9.64 -20.69 -1.20
N LEU A 51 -8.98 -21.11 -2.29
CA LEU A 51 -7.79 -20.44 -2.82
C LEU A 51 -8.04 -19.00 -3.27
N SER A 52 -9.29 -18.61 -3.57
CA SER A 52 -9.66 -17.22 -3.90
C SER A 52 -9.72 -16.30 -2.67
N LEU A 53 -9.81 -16.86 -1.45
CA LEU A 53 -9.78 -16.06 -0.21
C LEU A 53 -8.39 -15.50 0.06
N ILE A 54 -7.33 -16.19 -0.35
CA ILE A 54 -5.95 -15.75 -0.22
C ILE A 54 -5.72 -14.42 -0.96
N PRO A 55 -5.96 -14.31 -2.29
CA PRO A 55 -5.80 -13.05 -2.99
C PRO A 55 -6.74 -11.97 -2.44
N LEU A 56 -7.97 -12.33 -2.04
CA LEU A 56 -8.92 -11.38 -1.44
C LEU A 56 -8.39 -10.77 -0.12
N TYR A 57 -7.84 -11.60 0.76
CA TYR A 57 -7.21 -11.16 2.01
C TYR A 57 -5.97 -10.30 1.76
N LEU A 58 -5.14 -10.66 0.77
CA LEU A 58 -3.98 -9.85 0.39
C LEU A 58 -4.40 -8.47 -0.09
N ILE A 59 -5.43 -8.37 -0.94
CA ILE A 59 -5.96 -7.08 -1.40
C ILE A 59 -6.40 -6.24 -0.20
N TYR A 60 -7.19 -6.80 0.72
CA TYR A 60 -7.64 -6.10 1.92
C TYR A 60 -6.47 -5.57 2.76
N LYS A 61 -5.47 -6.41 3.01
CA LYS A 61 -4.27 -6.03 3.78
C LYS A 61 -3.49 -4.91 3.11
N ILE A 62 -3.28 -4.99 1.80
CA ILE A 62 -2.53 -3.99 1.02
C ILE A 62 -3.25 -2.64 1.04
N VAL A 63 -4.57 -2.63 0.83
CA VAL A 63 -5.37 -1.40 0.80
C VAL A 63 -5.42 -0.73 2.17
N ASN A 64 -5.63 -1.50 3.24
CA ASN A 64 -5.70 -0.94 4.59
C ASN A 64 -4.35 -0.44 5.11
N GLY A 65 -3.27 -1.19 4.88
CA GLY A 65 -1.92 -0.76 5.28
C GLY A 65 -1.50 0.54 4.59
N ALA A 66 -1.75 0.64 3.27
CA ALA A 66 -1.40 1.81 2.49
C ALA A 66 -2.18 3.08 2.90
N LYS A 67 -3.39 2.94 3.46
CA LYS A 67 -4.21 4.08 3.88
C LYS A 67 -3.63 4.75 5.13
N TYR A 68 -3.26 3.97 6.14
CA TYR A 68 -2.73 4.47 7.41
C TYR A 68 -1.40 5.23 7.21
N GLU A 69 -0.41 4.60 6.56
CA GLU A 69 0.90 5.22 6.32
C GLU A 69 0.79 6.51 5.48
N LYS A 70 -0.13 6.54 4.52
CA LYS A 70 -0.35 7.71 3.66
C LYS A 70 -0.97 8.88 4.40
N GLU A 71 -1.90 8.64 5.33
CA GLU A 71 -2.50 9.70 6.13
C GLU A 71 -1.53 10.27 7.17
N GLU A 72 -0.78 9.41 7.85
CA GLU A 72 0.22 9.85 8.82
C GLU A 72 1.32 10.68 8.15
N LEU A 73 1.86 10.21 7.01
CA LEU A 73 2.85 10.97 6.26
C LEU A 73 2.28 12.30 5.72
N LYS A 74 1.05 12.31 5.21
CA LYS A 74 0.40 13.56 4.77
C LYS A 74 0.24 14.57 5.92
N ARG A 75 -0.14 14.10 7.11
CA ARG A 75 -0.28 14.95 8.29
C ARG A 75 1.04 15.63 8.62
N LEU A 76 2.13 14.86 8.67
CA LEU A 76 3.47 15.37 8.98
C LEU A 76 4.00 16.34 7.92
N LEU A 77 3.78 16.05 6.64
CA LEU A 77 4.17 16.95 5.54
C LEU A 77 3.42 18.29 5.60
N LYS A 78 2.13 18.26 5.95
CA LYS A 78 1.29 19.46 6.08
C LYS A 78 1.66 20.29 7.32
N GLU A 79 1.89 19.62 8.46
CA GLU A 79 2.30 20.26 9.71
C GLU A 79 3.62 21.03 9.55
N ARG A 80 4.55 20.49 8.75
CA ARG A 80 5.86 21.11 8.48
C ARG A 80 5.89 22.02 7.25
N ASN A 81 4.74 22.34 6.63
CA ASN A 81 4.65 23.17 5.41
C ASN A 81 5.51 22.67 4.23
N LEU A 82 5.78 21.37 4.17
CA LEU A 82 6.56 20.75 3.09
C LEU A 82 5.67 20.37 1.88
N LYS A 83 4.35 20.29 2.08
CA LYS A 83 3.35 20.12 1.01
C LYS A 83 1.89 20.27 1.47
#